data_AF-B7X1R7-F1
#
_entry.id   AF-B7X1R7-F1
#
_cell.length_a   1.000
_cell.length_b   1.000
_cell.length_c   1.000
_cell.angle_alpha   90.00
_cell.angle_beta   90.00
_cell.angle_gamma   90.00
#
_symmetry.space_group_name_H-M   'P 1'
#
loop_
_entity.id
_entity.type
_entity.pdbx_description
1 polymer ?
#
loop_
_entity_poly.entity_id
_entity_poly.type
_entity_poly.pdbx_seq_one_letter_code
_entity_poly.pdbx_strand_id
1 'polypeptide(L)'
;MNTQISQIGVISADSTRPAPQPALVVQFPEVPVSMSRSNQAHELRIQAEGLLMHAQILDFQRTGRVRHRIKARRHLAAMQALIAARSPEFRAAMELAVGGLHG
;
A
#
# COMPACT_ATOMS: atom_id res chain seq x y z
N MET A 1 -9.11 -4.05 -9.21
CA MET A 1 -7.73 -3.60 -9.00
C MET A 1 -7.01 -4.69 -8.22
N ASN A 2 -6.22 -5.53 -8.89
CA ASN A 2 -5.41 -6.54 -8.21
C ASN A 2 -4.21 -5.83 -7.61
N THR A 3 -4.22 -5.59 -6.30
CA THR A 3 -3.02 -5.22 -5.56
C THR A 3 -2.07 -6.41 -5.66
N GLN A 4 -1.07 -6.34 -6.55
CA GLN A 4 -0.05 -7.37 -6.63
C GLN A 4 0.85 -7.21 -5.40
N ILE A 5 0.57 -8.04 -4.39
CA ILE A 5 1.39 -8.15 -3.19
C ILE A 5 2.72 -8.75 -3.65
N SER A 6 3.74 -7.91 -3.78
CA SER A 6 5.10 -8.37 -4.04
C SER A 6 5.57 -9.22 -2.86
N GLN A 7 6.10 -10.39 -3.18
CA GLN A 7 6.52 -11.43 -2.25
C GLN A 7 7.46 -10.88 -1.16
N ILE A 8 7.22 -11.31 0.09
CA ILE A 8 8.22 -11.22 1.15
C ILE A 8 9.22 -12.37 0.89
N GLY A 9 10.31 -12.07 0.18
CA GLY A 9 11.38 -13.03 -0.07
C GLY A 9 12.35 -13.10 1.11
N VAL A 10 12.49 -14.28 1.72
CA VAL A 10 13.59 -14.60 2.63
C VAL A 10 14.68 -15.26 1.80
N ILE A 11 15.73 -14.53 1.45
CA ILE A 11 16.92 -15.09 0.82
C ILE A 11 18.00 -15.18 1.89
N SER A 12 18.35 -16.38 2.31
CA SER A 12 19.57 -16.62 3.08
C SER A 12 20.22 -17.90 2.57
N ALA A 13 21.30 -17.76 1.80
CA ALA A 13 22.11 -18.88 1.30
C ALA A 13 23.32 -19.16 2.21
N ASP A 14 23.52 -18.40 3.29
CA ASP A 14 24.73 -18.44 4.10
C ASP A 14 24.43 -18.46 5.60
N SER A 15 24.95 -19.49 6.28
CA SER A 15 24.72 -19.82 7.69
C SER A 15 25.45 -18.89 8.68
N THR A 16 26.32 -18.00 8.17
CA THR A 16 27.15 -17.09 8.98
C THR A 16 26.63 -15.65 9.05
N ARG A 17 25.56 -15.31 8.31
CA ARG A 17 24.95 -13.98 8.35
C ARG A 17 23.81 -13.92 9.37
N PRO A 18 23.67 -12.81 10.12
CA PRO A 18 22.48 -12.59 10.91
C PRO A 18 21.24 -12.74 10.01
N ALA A 19 20.22 -13.44 10.52
CA ALA A 19 18.99 -13.72 9.79
C ALA A 19 18.51 -12.44 9.06
N PRO A 20 18.12 -12.52 7.78
CA PRO A 20 17.78 -11.35 6.99
C PRO A 20 16.75 -10.52 7.74
N GLN A 21 17.11 -9.28 8.07
CA GLN A 21 16.20 -8.38 8.75
C GLN A 21 14.98 -8.20 7.84
N PRO A 22 13.76 -8.30 8.39
CA PRO A 22 12.59 -8.13 7.56
C PRO A 22 12.61 -6.69 7.01
N ALA A 23 12.51 -6.57 5.69
CA ALA A 23 12.57 -5.33 4.94
C ALA A 23 11.24 -5.12 4.21
N LEU A 24 10.81 -3.86 4.12
CA LEU A 24 9.59 -3.49 3.43
C LEU A 24 9.96 -2.74 2.16
N VAL A 25 9.66 -3.35 1.01
CA VAL A 25 9.70 -2.69 -0.30
C VAL A 25 8.26 -2.43 -0.70
N VAL A 26 7.89 -1.16 -0.84
CA VAL A 26 6.54 -0.77 -1.30
C VAL A 26 6.69 -0.05 -2.63
N GLN A 27 5.99 -0.57 -3.64
CA GLN A 27 5.78 0.14 -4.89
C GLN A 27 4.36 0.68 -4.88
N PHE A 28 4.23 1.98 -5.08
CA PHE A 28 2.94 2.62 -5.25
C PHE A 28 2.66 2.79 -6.74
N PRO A 29 1.40 2.61 -7.18
CA PRO A 29 1.03 2.94 -8.54
C PRO A 29 1.25 4.43 -8.76
N GLU A 30 1.70 4.78 -9.97
CA GLU A 30 1.79 6.19 -10.36
C GLU A 30 0.40 6.84 -10.31
N VAL A 31 0.36 8.05 -9.78
CA VAL A 31 -0.87 8.85 -9.73
C VAL A 31 -0.96 9.63 -11.05
N PRO A 32 -1.99 9.41 -11.90
CA PRO A 32 -2.05 10.04 -13.21
C PRO A 32 -2.09 11.58 -13.11
N VAL A 33 -1.21 12.24 -13.88
CA VAL A 33 -1.13 13.71 -13.91
C VAL A 33 -2.37 14.38 -14.53
N SER A 34 -3.16 13.62 -15.28
CA SER A 34 -4.44 14.05 -15.88
C SER A 34 -5.53 14.29 -14.82
N MET A 35 -5.33 13.82 -13.59
CA MET A 35 -6.28 14.01 -12.50
C MET A 35 -6.18 15.40 -11.89
N SER A 36 -7.29 15.89 -11.31
CA SER A 36 -7.26 17.13 -10.53
C SER A 36 -6.28 17.01 -9.35
N ARG A 37 -5.63 18.12 -8.96
CA ARG A 37 -4.69 18.14 -7.82
C ARG A 37 -5.32 17.62 -6.52
N SER A 38 -6.62 17.87 -6.33
CA SER A 38 -7.36 17.36 -5.17
C SER A 38 -7.42 15.83 -5.18
N ASN A 39 -7.76 15.24 -6.33
CA ASN A 39 -7.79 13.79 -6.50
C ASN A 39 -6.39 13.16 -6.40
N GLN A 40 -5.35 13.82 -6.93
CA GLN A 40 -3.97 13.35 -6.78
C GLN A 40 -3.54 13.33 -5.31
N ALA A 41 -3.81 14.41 -4.56
CA ALA A 41 -3.52 14.48 -3.13
C ALA A 41 -4.30 13.41 -2.34
N HIS A 42 -5.53 13.10 -2.76
CA HIS A 42 -6.33 12.03 -2.16
C HIS A 42 -5.69 10.65 -2.35
N GLU A 43 -5.17 10.35 -3.54
CA GLU A 43 -4.47 9.09 -3.80
C GLU A 43 -3.16 8.97 -3.02
N LEU A 44 -2.38 10.05 -2.92
CA LEU A 44 -1.18 10.06 -2.11
C LEU A 44 -1.50 9.78 -0.62
N ARG A 45 -2.66 10.21 -0.11
CA ARG A 45 -3.10 9.87 1.26
C ARG A 45 -3.45 8.39 1.39
N ILE A 46 -4.11 7.79 0.40
CA ILE A 46 -4.39 6.34 0.38
C ILE A 46 -3.08 5.55 0.40
N GLN A 47 -2.11 5.95 -0.42
CA GLN A 47 -0.79 5.33 -0.49
C GLN A 47 -0.04 5.47 0.84
N ALA A 48 -0.07 6.65 1.47
CA ALA A 48 0.53 6.89 2.78
C ALA A 48 -0.07 6.00 3.88
N GLU A 49 -1.40 5.84 3.93
CA GLU A 49 -2.05 4.92 4.88
C GLU A 49 -1.63 3.47 4.64
N GLY A 50 -1.49 3.05 3.37
CA GLY A 50 -0.93 1.75 3.01
C GLY A 50 0.50 1.55 3.53
N LEU A 51 1.37 2.56 3.37
CA LEU A 51 2.74 2.51 3.88
C LEU A 51 2.77 2.34 5.41
N LEU A 52 1.98 3.16 6.12
CA LEU A 52 1.90 3.13 7.58
C LEU A 52 1.37 1.80 8.08
N MET A 53 0.36 1.23 7.42
CA MET A 53 -0.14 -0.12 7.72
C MET A 53 0.99 -1.16 7.63
N HIS A 54 1.73 -1.18 6.52
CA HIS A 54 2.80 -2.15 6.32
C HIS A 54 3.97 -1.96 7.29
N ALA A 55 4.35 -0.72 7.61
CA ALA A 55 5.36 -0.44 8.61
C ALA A 55 4.97 -1.01 9.99
N GLN A 56 3.71 -0.90 10.39
CA GLN A 56 3.22 -1.50 11.64
C GLN A 56 3.18 -3.03 11.60
N ILE A 57 2.91 -3.65 10.46
CA ILE A 57 3.02 -5.12 10.30
C ILE A 57 4.47 -5.56 10.48
N LEU A 58 5.42 -4.81 9.90
CA LEU A 58 6.85 -5.08 10.05
C LEU A 58 7.30 -4.97 11.51
N ASP A 59 6.88 -3.93 12.22
CA ASP A 59 7.15 -3.77 13.66
C ASP A 59 6.55 -4.92 14.49
N PHE A 60 5.35 -5.39 14.12
CA PHE A 60 4.74 -6.55 14.76
C PHE A 60 5.58 -7.81 14.53
N GLN A 61 6.04 -8.07 13.30
CA GLN A 61 6.89 -9.21 12.97
C GLN A 61 8.22 -9.18 13.75
N ARG A 62 8.81 -7.98 13.92
CA ARG A 62 10.07 -7.81 14.67
C ARG A 62 9.92 -7.98 16.18
N THR A 63 8.79 -7.55 16.74
CA THR A 63 8.65 -7.39 18.21
C THR A 63 7.63 -8.31 18.87
N GLY A 64 6.73 -8.92 18.09
CA GLY A 64 5.57 -9.68 18.60
C GLY A 64 4.53 -8.84 19.35
N ARG A 65 4.70 -7.51 19.47
CA ARG A 65 3.82 -6.68 20.33
C ARG A 65 2.49 -6.38 19.63
N VAL A 66 1.40 -6.89 20.18
CA VAL A 66 0.02 -6.77 19.65
C VAL A 66 -0.40 -5.32 19.33
N ARG A 67 0.13 -4.33 20.04
CA ARG A 67 -0.13 -2.89 19.77
C ARG A 67 0.14 -2.50 18.31
N HIS A 68 1.15 -3.09 17.67
CA HIS A 68 1.50 -2.79 16.28
C HIS A 68 0.45 -3.36 15.31
N ARG A 69 -0.04 -4.58 15.57
CA ARG A 69 -1.17 -5.16 14.83
C ARG A 69 -2.45 -4.32 14.94
N ILE A 70 -2.72 -3.75 16.11
CA ILE A 70 -3.87 -2.83 16.31
C ILE A 70 -3.69 -1.55 15.48
N LYS A 71 -2.49 -0.95 15.49
CA LYS A 71 -2.20 0.23 14.67
C LYS A 71 -2.33 -0.06 13.17
N ALA A 72 -1.81 -1.20 12.70
CA ALA A 72 -1.95 -1.62 11.31
C ALA A 72 -3.42 -1.69 10.87
N ARG A 73 -4.30 -2.27 11.71
CA ARG A 73 -5.75 -2.33 11.43
C ARG A 73 -6.41 -0.95 11.34
N ARG A 74 -5.95 0.02 12.15
CA ARG A 74 -6.46 1.41 12.08
C ARG A 74 -6.10 2.06 10.74
N HIS A 75 -4.85 1.89 10.29
CA HIS A 75 -4.42 2.40 8.97
C HIS A 75 -5.16 1.71 7.82
N LEU A 76 -5.41 0.39 7.92
CA LEU A 76 -6.26 -0.32 6.96
C LEU A 76 -7.67 0.28 6.88
N ALA A 77 -8.31 0.53 8.02
CA ALA A 77 -9.64 1.13 8.06
C ALA A 77 -9.65 2.56 7.51
N ALA A 78 -8.65 3.39 7.84
CA ALA A 78 -8.48 4.73 7.30
C ALA A 78 -8.29 4.72 5.77
N MET A 79 -7.43 3.83 5.27
CA MET A 79 -7.23 3.61 3.84
C MET A 79 -8.53 3.20 3.13
N GLN A 80 -9.30 2.27 3.71
CA GLN A 80 -10.59 1.84 3.16
C GLN A 80 -11.62 2.98 3.14
N ALA A 81 -11.66 3.82 4.17
CA ALA A 81 -12.53 5.00 4.20
C ALA A 81 -12.15 6.01 3.11
N LEU A 82 -10.85 6.27 2.90
CA LEU A 82 -10.37 7.12 1.82
C LEU A 82 -10.71 6.55 0.44
N ILE A 83 -10.56 5.24 0.23
CA ILE A 83 -10.94 4.57 -1.03
C ILE A 83 -12.44 4.71 -1.28
N ALA A 84 -13.28 4.52 -0.26
CA ALA A 84 -14.73 4.67 -0.38
C ALA A 84 -15.11 6.11 -0.74
N ALA A 85 -14.38 7.09 -0.21
CA ALA A 85 -14.56 8.52 -0.44
C ALA A 85 -14.01 9.04 -1.78
N ARG A 86 -13.45 8.17 -2.64
CA ARG A 86 -13.04 8.55 -4.00
C ARG A 86 -14.22 9.14 -4.78
N SER A 87 -14.00 10.27 -5.42
CA SER A 87 -15.02 10.99 -6.20
C SER A 87 -15.54 10.15 -7.39
N PRO A 88 -16.77 10.41 -7.87
CA PRO A 88 -17.28 9.75 -9.08
C PRO A 88 -16.39 9.97 -10.31
N GLU A 89 -15.89 11.19 -10.48
CA GLU A 89 -14.93 11.58 -11.54
C GLU A 89 -13.64 10.75 -11.47
N PHE A 90 -13.16 10.45 -10.26
CA PHE A 90 -12.03 9.57 -10.05
C PHE A 90 -12.32 8.15 -10.53
N ARG A 91 -13.49 7.61 -10.15
CA ARG A 91 -13.88 6.24 -10.54
C ARG A 91 -13.94 6.12 -12.06
N ALA A 92 -14.50 7.12 -12.74
CA ALA A 92 -14.54 7.19 -14.20
C ALA A 92 -13.14 7.29 -14.83
N ALA A 93 -12.24 8.14 -14.29
CA ALA A 93 -10.87 8.26 -14.79
C ALA A 93 -10.05 6.96 -14.63
N MET A 94 -10.25 6.24 -13.52
CA MET A 94 -9.65 4.93 -13.28
C MET A 94 -10.21 3.85 -14.21
N GLU A 95 -11.52 3.82 -14.45
CA GLU A 95 -12.15 2.88 -15.39
C GLU A 95 -11.63 3.09 -16.81
N LEU A 96 -11.43 4.34 -17.24
CA LEU A 96 -10.81 4.66 -18.53
C LEU A 96 -9.34 4.21 -18.60
N ALA A 97 -8.57 4.44 -17.54
CA ALA A 97 -7.17 4.01 -17.47
C ALA A 97 -6.99 2.48 -17.45
N VAL A 98 -7.95 1.75 -16.88
CA VAL A 98 -7.94 0.27 -16.82
C VAL A 98 -8.57 -0.35 -18.07
N GLY A 99 -9.61 0.28 -18.64
CA GLY A 99 -10.34 -0.19 -19.83
C GLY A 99 -9.61 0.06 -21.16
N GLY A 100 -8.71 1.04 -21.24
CA GLY A 100 -7.93 1.34 -22.44
C GLY A 100 -6.80 0.36 -22.78
N LEU A 101 -6.51 -0.61 -21.89
CA LEU A 101 -5.43 -1.60 -22.08
C LEU A 101 -5.88 -2.88 -22.81
N HIS A 102 -7.13 -2.96 -23.28
CA HIS A 102 -7.69 -4.11 -24.01
C HIS A 102 -8.26 -3.73 -25.41
N GLY A 103 -7.87 -2.58 -25.95
CA GLY A 103 -8.23 -2.15 -27.31
C GLY A 103 -7.19 -2.58 -28.34
#